data_AF-E0IFQ4-F1
#
_entry.id   AF-E0IFQ4-F1
#
_cell.length_a   1.000
_cell.length_b   1.000
_cell.length_c   1.000
_cell.angle_alpha   90.00
_cell.angle_beta   90.00
_cell.angle_gamma   90.00
#
_symmetry.space_group_name_H-M   'P 1'
#
loop_
_entity.id
_entity.type
_entity.pdbx_description
1 polymer ?
#
loop_
_entity_poly.entity_id
_entity_poly.type
_entity_poly.pdbx_seq_one_letter_code
_entity_poly.pdbx_strand_id
1 'polypeptide(L)'
;MADWIEGITTFEPVALAVLALLLGSLVQGLVKGASGSAKRLFFFVWDGLLMLGCLALAAKAAAMLSARAAHWLEGVHPPDREVGTLAQMWYTFVTSLRDFALFRYGVLLLLLYGLFRWLASFLVSPVERFVVGFGSRPKEKRSVLDFSDDGKRAWPGGKAASRVIGAAIGAVHGAVRSLLLIAALFVYITLAPNGPFTEVVRSSDVYSEASSGLLEPVAGQLLADRGPVLTEAVGDELQRIIQRKYEIADYAIPDNIADAARTVTKDASTDETKARALYGWIGTRIAYDWDKARNYEERGQWKEQTPAETFKTRLGVCIDVARLYAVMARSVGLEVRVVTGEGITGDGTSGPHAWNEVRIAGTDGKPVWVPLDATWAISGDWFNPPAFAQTHIPDI
;
A
#
# COMPACT_ATOMS: atom_id res chain seq x y z
N MET A 1 0.85 -13.49 -10.38
CA MET A 1 -0.33 -14.14 -11.04
C MET A 1 -0.63 -15.53 -10.49
N ALA A 2 0.37 -16.31 -10.05
CA ALA A 2 0.14 -17.59 -9.37
C ALA A 2 -0.50 -17.42 -7.97
N ASP A 3 -0.10 -16.40 -7.22
CA ASP A 3 -0.48 -16.23 -5.81
C ASP A 3 -1.95 -15.77 -5.61
N TRP A 4 -2.53 -15.03 -6.56
CA TRP A 4 -3.95 -14.63 -6.52
C TRP A 4 -4.91 -15.79 -6.69
N ILE A 5 -4.48 -16.83 -7.43
CA ILE A 5 -5.27 -18.03 -7.63
C ILE A 5 -5.27 -18.86 -6.34
N GLU A 6 -4.15 -18.86 -5.62
CA GLU A 6 -4.00 -19.52 -4.32
C GLU A 6 -4.82 -18.82 -3.21
N GLY A 7 -4.82 -17.48 -3.16
CA GLY A 7 -5.67 -16.72 -2.22
C GLY A 7 -7.18 -16.90 -2.43
N ILE A 8 -7.62 -17.23 -3.65
CA ILE A 8 -9.03 -17.57 -3.93
C ILE A 8 -9.37 -18.99 -3.47
N THR A 9 -8.43 -19.93 -3.56
CA THR A 9 -8.65 -21.32 -3.15
C THR A 9 -8.57 -21.52 -1.64
N THR A 10 -7.94 -20.60 -0.90
CA THR A 10 -7.86 -20.60 0.58
C THR A 10 -9.03 -19.87 1.27
N PHE A 11 -10.02 -19.37 0.53
CA PHE A 11 -11.18 -18.62 1.05
C PHE A 11 -10.80 -17.36 1.86
N GLU A 12 -9.75 -16.64 1.45
CA GLU A 12 -9.39 -15.38 2.12
C GLU A 12 -10.49 -14.31 1.99
N PRO A 13 -10.90 -13.64 3.08
CA PRO A 13 -12.03 -12.70 3.05
C PRO A 13 -11.85 -11.52 2.08
N VAL A 14 -10.64 -10.97 1.97
CA VAL A 14 -10.36 -9.85 1.07
C VAL A 14 -10.36 -10.31 -0.39
N ALA A 15 -9.71 -11.45 -0.68
CA ALA A 15 -9.71 -12.06 -2.01
C ALA A 15 -11.13 -12.41 -2.47
N LEU A 16 -11.96 -12.96 -1.58
CA LEU A 16 -13.37 -13.26 -1.85
C LEU A 16 -14.19 -11.99 -2.14
N ALA A 17 -13.97 -10.90 -1.40
CA ALA A 17 -14.66 -9.64 -1.63
C ALA A 17 -14.29 -9.03 -2.99
N VAL A 18 -13.00 -9.01 -3.34
CA VAL A 18 -12.50 -8.55 -4.64
C VAL A 18 -13.04 -9.44 -5.77
N LEU A 19 -12.99 -10.76 -5.60
CA LEU A 19 -13.51 -11.72 -6.58
C LEU A 19 -15.02 -11.55 -6.78
N ALA A 20 -15.80 -11.36 -5.70
CA ALA A 20 -17.23 -11.11 -5.78
C ALA A 20 -17.54 -9.82 -6.55
N LEU A 21 -16.78 -8.75 -6.34
CA LEU A 21 -16.91 -7.50 -7.09
C LEU A 21 -16.58 -7.69 -8.58
N LEU A 22 -15.51 -8.42 -8.89
CA LEU A 22 -15.09 -8.71 -10.26
C LEU A 22 -16.11 -9.58 -11.00
N LEU A 23 -16.48 -10.73 -10.43
CA LEU A 23 -17.46 -11.65 -11.01
C LEU A 23 -18.85 -11.03 -11.10
N GLY A 24 -19.29 -10.32 -10.06
CA GLY A 24 -20.57 -9.62 -10.06
C GLY A 24 -20.63 -8.56 -11.16
N SER A 25 -19.56 -7.79 -11.34
CA SER A 25 -19.48 -6.76 -12.39
C SER A 25 -19.36 -7.37 -13.79
N LEU A 26 -18.65 -8.49 -13.94
CA LEU A 26 -18.56 -9.25 -15.18
C LEU A 26 -19.92 -9.81 -15.60
N VAL A 27 -20.64 -10.46 -14.69
CA VAL A 27 -21.99 -10.99 -14.93
C VAL A 27 -22.96 -9.86 -15.27
N GLN A 28 -22.91 -8.75 -14.53
CA GLN A 28 -23.71 -7.56 -14.84
C GLN A 28 -23.41 -7.04 -16.26
N GLY A 29 -22.14 -7.03 -16.66
CA GLY A 29 -21.70 -6.67 -18.00
C GLY A 29 -22.23 -7.60 -19.09
N LEU A 30 -22.13 -8.92 -18.88
CA LEU A 30 -22.67 -9.94 -19.78
C LEU A 30 -24.19 -9.81 -19.96
N VAL A 31 -24.93 -9.59 -18.88
CA VAL A 31 -26.40 -9.42 -18.91
C VAL A 31 -26.77 -8.14 -19.65
N LYS A 32 -26.11 -7.02 -19.35
CA LYS A 32 -26.37 -5.74 -20.04
C LYS A 32 -26.00 -5.80 -21.52
N GLY A 33 -24.91 -6.48 -21.87
CA GLY A 33 -24.49 -6.74 -23.26
C GLY A 33 -25.41 -7.72 -24.01
N ALA A 34 -26.00 -8.69 -23.32
CA ALA A 34 -26.96 -9.65 -23.89
C ALA A 34 -28.36 -9.06 -24.16
N SER A 35 -28.66 -7.88 -23.62
CA SER A 35 -30.01 -7.27 -23.65
C SER A 35 -30.53 -6.90 -25.05
N GLY A 36 -29.68 -6.96 -26.09
CA GLY A 36 -30.04 -6.61 -27.47
C GLY A 36 -30.33 -5.13 -27.70
N SER A 37 -30.16 -4.29 -26.67
CA SER A 37 -30.45 -2.86 -26.70
C SER A 37 -29.14 -2.07 -26.87
N ALA A 38 -28.88 -1.62 -28.10
CA ALA A 38 -27.71 -0.79 -28.41
C ALA A 38 -27.60 0.45 -27.50
N LYS A 39 -28.75 1.03 -27.13
CA LYS A 39 -28.83 2.16 -26.19
C LYS A 39 -28.34 1.81 -24.79
N ARG A 40 -28.74 0.66 -24.23
CA ARG A 40 -28.29 0.21 -22.89
C ARG A 40 -26.81 -0.12 -22.87
N LEU A 41 -26.31 -0.75 -23.94
CA LEU A 41 -24.88 -1.01 -24.08
C LEU A 41 -24.09 0.30 -24.19
N PHE A 42 -24.57 1.27 -24.96
CA PHE A 42 -23.94 2.59 -25.10
C PHE A 42 -23.78 3.29 -23.76
N PHE A 43 -24.86 3.44 -22.98
CA PHE A 43 -24.77 4.11 -21.66
C PHE A 43 -23.90 3.34 -20.67
N PHE A 44 -23.84 2.01 -20.76
CA PHE A 44 -22.95 1.22 -19.92
C PHE A 44 -21.47 1.39 -20.28
N VAL A 45 -21.15 1.42 -21.58
CA VAL A 45 -19.80 1.75 -22.08
C VAL A 45 -19.43 3.18 -21.67
N TRP A 46 -20.35 4.12 -21.84
CA TRP A 46 -20.16 5.52 -21.49
C TRP A 46 -19.92 5.72 -19.99
N ASP A 47 -20.68 5.06 -19.12
CA ASP A 47 -20.43 5.06 -17.67
C ASP A 47 -19.05 4.49 -17.33
N GLY A 48 -18.62 3.44 -18.04
CA GLY A 48 -17.26 2.89 -17.90
C GLY A 48 -16.16 3.89 -18.28
N LEU A 49 -16.33 4.61 -19.39
CA LEU A 49 -15.38 5.66 -19.79
C LEU A 49 -15.36 6.82 -18.81
N LEU A 50 -16.53 7.27 -18.36
CA LEU A 50 -16.64 8.32 -17.34
C LEU A 50 -16.03 7.89 -16.01
N MET A 51 -16.19 6.63 -15.63
CA MET A 51 -15.58 6.06 -14.44
C MET A 51 -14.06 6.18 -14.49
N LEU A 52 -13.46 5.76 -15.61
CA LEU A 52 -12.01 5.85 -15.81
C LEU A 52 -11.54 7.31 -15.84
N GLY A 53 -12.28 8.18 -16.52
CA GLY A 53 -11.99 9.62 -16.53
C GLY A 53 -12.04 10.24 -15.14
N CYS A 54 -13.07 9.94 -14.35
CA CYS A 54 -13.19 10.41 -12.97
C CYS A 54 -12.08 9.86 -12.07
N LEU A 55 -11.71 8.58 -12.23
CA LEU A 55 -10.62 7.96 -11.48
C LEU A 55 -9.27 8.63 -11.81
N ALA A 56 -8.96 8.83 -13.08
CA ALA A 56 -7.71 9.46 -13.51
C ALA A 56 -7.63 10.93 -13.03
N LEU A 57 -8.74 11.69 -13.15
CA LEU A 57 -8.83 13.04 -12.62
C LEU A 57 -8.66 13.06 -11.10
N ALA A 58 -9.31 12.16 -10.37
CA ALA A 58 -9.21 12.05 -8.92
C ALA A 58 -7.78 11.72 -8.48
N ALA A 59 -7.13 10.76 -9.14
CA ALA A 59 -5.74 10.40 -8.88
C ALA A 59 -4.79 11.57 -9.09
N LYS A 60 -4.92 12.29 -10.22
CA LYS A 60 -4.08 13.45 -10.51
C LYS A 60 -4.31 14.60 -9.52
N ALA A 61 -5.57 14.89 -9.20
CA ALA A 61 -5.93 15.92 -8.23
C ALA A 61 -5.47 15.56 -6.82
N ALA A 62 -5.60 14.29 -6.40
CA ALA A 62 -5.11 13.79 -5.11
C ALA A 62 -3.60 13.97 -4.99
N ALA A 63 -2.83 13.63 -6.03
CA ALA A 63 -1.38 13.86 -6.06
C ALA A 63 -1.03 15.35 -5.92
N MET A 64 -1.68 16.23 -6.68
CA MET A 64 -1.43 17.68 -6.64
C MET A 64 -1.83 18.34 -5.32
N LEU A 65 -2.89 17.85 -4.66
CA LEU A 65 -3.41 18.41 -3.41
C LEU A 65 -2.73 17.82 -2.17
N SER A 66 -2.08 16.66 -2.29
CA SER A 66 -1.42 15.95 -1.18
C SER A 66 -0.44 16.87 -0.43
N ALA A 67 0.56 17.44 -1.11
CA ALA A 67 1.55 18.30 -0.46
C ALA A 67 0.93 19.54 0.23
N ARG A 68 -0.07 20.16 -0.41
CA ARG A 68 -0.77 21.34 0.14
C ARG A 68 -1.56 20.99 1.40
N ALA A 69 -2.23 19.84 1.39
CA ALA A 69 -2.95 19.34 2.56
C ALA A 69 -2.00 18.99 3.72
N ALA A 70 -0.78 18.52 3.45
CA ALA A 70 0.25 18.35 4.49
C ALA A 70 0.57 19.68 5.18
N HIS A 71 0.91 20.69 4.38
CA HIS A 71 1.33 22.01 4.85
C HIS A 71 0.23 22.71 5.66
N TRP A 72 -1.04 22.57 5.25
CA TRP A 72 -2.17 23.13 6.00
C TRP A 72 -2.35 22.52 7.39
N LEU A 73 -1.81 21.32 7.61
CA LEU A 73 -1.95 20.57 8.86
C LEU A 73 -0.72 20.66 9.77
N GLU A 74 0.37 21.30 9.35
CA GLU A 74 1.63 21.42 10.11
C GLU A 74 1.43 21.96 11.54
N GLY A 75 0.51 22.91 11.72
CA GLY A 75 0.21 23.50 13.03
C GLY A 75 -0.61 22.61 13.99
N VAL A 76 -1.15 21.48 13.53
CA VAL A 76 -2.02 20.64 14.35
C VAL A 76 -1.20 19.68 15.19
N HIS A 77 -1.21 19.88 16.51
CA HIS A 77 -0.51 19.03 17.47
C HIS A 77 -1.53 18.29 18.35
N PRO A 78 -1.32 16.98 18.61
CA PRO A 78 -2.08 16.28 19.64
C PRO A 78 -1.87 16.95 21.01
N PRO A 79 -2.91 17.07 21.83
CA PRO A 79 -2.79 17.65 23.16
C PRO A 79 -2.07 16.70 24.13
N ASP A 80 -1.21 17.23 25.00
CA ASP A 80 -0.42 16.47 26.00
C ASP A 80 -1.24 15.90 27.18
N ARG A 81 -2.57 15.84 27.03
CA ARG A 81 -3.51 15.33 28.06
C ARG A 81 -4.32 14.19 27.49
N GLU A 82 -4.78 13.30 28.36
CA GLU A 82 -5.77 12.30 27.98
C GLU A 82 -7.01 12.98 27.42
N VAL A 83 -7.37 12.62 26.20
CA VAL A 83 -8.56 13.08 25.50
C VAL A 83 -9.51 11.91 25.31
N GLY A 84 -10.82 12.20 25.27
CA GLY A 84 -11.82 11.17 25.01
C GLY A 84 -11.61 10.49 23.66
N THR A 85 -12.16 9.28 23.51
CA THR A 85 -11.96 8.40 22.34
C THR A 85 -12.23 9.10 21.00
N LEU A 86 -13.26 9.95 20.92
CA LEU A 86 -13.58 10.68 19.69
C LEU A 86 -12.50 11.70 19.31
N ALA A 87 -11.98 12.44 20.30
CA ALA A 87 -10.90 13.38 20.08
C ALA A 87 -9.60 12.64 19.72
N GLN A 88 -9.32 11.51 20.36
CA GLN A 88 -8.18 10.66 20.01
C GLN A 88 -8.26 10.19 18.55
N MET A 89 -9.42 9.66 18.12
CA MET A 89 -9.62 9.25 16.72
C MET A 89 -9.44 10.42 15.74
N TRP A 90 -9.96 11.60 16.08
CA TRP A 90 -9.80 12.80 15.26
C TRP A 90 -8.33 13.22 15.14
N TYR A 91 -7.59 13.28 16.23
CA TYR A 91 -6.16 13.62 16.19
C TYR A 91 -5.37 12.58 15.42
N THR A 92 -5.61 11.28 15.65
CA THR A 92 -5.00 10.20 14.86
C THR A 92 -5.27 10.37 13.37
N PHE A 93 -6.51 10.69 12.99
CA PHE A 93 -6.85 10.96 11.59
C PHE A 93 -6.09 12.15 11.03
N VAL A 94 -6.10 13.30 11.72
CA VAL A 94 -5.50 14.54 11.22
C VAL A 94 -3.97 14.45 11.18
N THR A 95 -3.32 13.89 12.20
CA THR A 95 -1.87 13.67 12.18
C THR A 95 -1.50 12.62 11.14
N SER A 96 -2.31 11.57 10.94
CA SER A 96 -2.05 10.61 9.85
C SER A 96 -2.16 11.26 8.47
N LEU A 97 -3.12 12.18 8.28
CA LEU A 97 -3.30 12.95 7.06
C LEU A 97 -2.14 13.93 6.83
N ARG A 98 -1.52 14.45 7.89
CA ARG A 98 -0.34 15.31 7.84
C ARG A 98 0.93 14.52 7.54
N ASP A 99 1.16 13.45 8.31
CA ASP A 99 2.45 12.77 8.41
C ASP A 99 2.62 11.65 7.37
N PHE A 100 1.53 10.97 6.98
CA PHE A 100 1.59 9.84 6.04
C PHE A 100 1.05 10.25 4.66
N ALA A 101 1.97 10.41 3.71
CA ALA A 101 1.63 10.83 2.34
C ALA A 101 0.69 9.86 1.62
N LEU A 102 0.89 8.55 1.83
CA LEU A 102 0.07 7.50 1.22
C LEU A 102 -1.35 7.48 1.79
N PHE A 103 -1.47 7.61 3.11
CA PHE A 103 -2.76 7.74 3.78
C PHE A 103 -3.54 8.94 3.25
N ARG A 104 -2.86 10.09 3.18
CA ARG A 104 -3.43 11.30 2.61
C ARG A 104 -3.86 11.13 1.16
N TYR A 105 -3.04 10.52 0.32
CA TYR A 105 -3.41 10.25 -1.06
C TYR A 105 -4.66 9.35 -1.15
N GLY A 106 -4.70 8.24 -0.39
CA GLY A 106 -5.83 7.32 -0.38
C GLY A 106 -7.14 8.02 0.02
N VAL A 107 -7.09 8.84 1.08
CA VAL A 107 -8.23 9.66 1.52
C VAL A 107 -8.67 10.63 0.42
N LEU A 108 -7.72 11.38 -0.16
CA LEU A 108 -8.02 12.34 -1.23
C LEU A 108 -8.56 11.67 -2.49
N LEU A 109 -8.01 10.53 -2.89
CA LEU A 109 -8.47 9.74 -4.04
C LEU A 109 -9.94 9.35 -3.87
N LEU A 110 -10.32 8.79 -2.71
CA LEU A 110 -11.68 8.37 -2.43
C LEU A 110 -12.66 9.55 -2.43
N LEU A 111 -12.30 10.65 -1.76
CA LEU A 111 -13.14 11.85 -1.68
C LEU A 111 -13.31 12.53 -3.05
N LEU A 112 -12.21 12.72 -3.79
CA LEU A 112 -12.23 13.36 -5.10
C LEU A 112 -12.91 12.49 -6.15
N TYR A 113 -12.73 11.16 -6.10
CA TYR A 113 -13.46 10.25 -6.97
C TYR A 113 -14.96 10.35 -6.73
N GLY A 114 -15.40 10.32 -5.47
CA GLY A 114 -16.80 10.51 -5.10
C GLY A 114 -17.35 11.84 -5.60
N LEU A 115 -16.59 12.93 -5.41
CA LEU A 115 -16.95 14.27 -5.88
C LEU A 115 -17.07 14.33 -7.41
N PHE A 116 -16.09 13.83 -8.15
CA PHE A 116 -16.11 13.85 -9.61
C PHE A 116 -17.22 12.96 -10.18
N ARG A 117 -17.51 11.82 -9.54
CA ARG A 117 -18.67 11.00 -9.91
C ARG A 117 -19.99 11.71 -9.66
N TRP A 118 -20.12 12.38 -8.52
CA TRP A 118 -21.29 13.18 -8.18
C TRP A 118 -21.49 14.31 -9.21
N LEU A 119 -20.43 15.06 -9.54
CA LEU A 119 -20.46 16.10 -10.58
C LEU A 119 -20.80 15.55 -11.97
N ALA A 120 -20.17 14.43 -12.36
CA ALA A 120 -20.43 13.78 -13.64
C ALA A 120 -21.90 13.33 -13.77
N SER A 121 -22.54 12.93 -12.66
CA SER A 121 -23.96 12.53 -12.67
C SER A 121 -24.90 13.65 -13.12
N PHE A 122 -24.58 14.91 -12.83
CA PHE A 122 -25.36 16.07 -13.30
C PHE A 122 -25.20 16.34 -14.80
N LEU A 123 -24.09 15.91 -15.40
CA LEU A 123 -23.85 16.04 -16.83
C LEU A 123 -24.52 14.89 -17.61
N VAL A 124 -24.52 13.69 -17.05
CA VAL A 124 -25.08 12.49 -17.70
C VAL A 124 -26.61 12.46 -17.64
N SER A 125 -27.21 12.82 -16.51
CA SER A 125 -28.67 12.79 -16.33
C SER A 125 -29.48 13.59 -17.37
N PRO A 126 -29.10 14.83 -17.75
CA PRO A 126 -29.80 15.57 -18.80
C PRO A 126 -29.53 15.01 -20.20
N VAL A 127 -28.33 14.47 -20.48
CA VAL A 127 -28.01 13.84 -21.77
C VAL A 127 -28.82 12.56 -21.96
N GLU A 128 -28.93 11.72 -20.92
CA GLU A 128 -29.78 10.54 -20.93
C GLU A 128 -31.24 10.92 -21.16
N ARG A 129 -31.77 11.91 -20.43
CA ARG A 129 -33.14 12.41 -20.62
C ARG A 129 -33.36 12.99 -22.02
N PHE A 130 -32.39 13.73 -22.56
CA PHE A 130 -32.47 14.32 -23.90
C PHE A 130 -32.44 13.24 -24.99
N VAL A 131 -31.53 12.27 -24.91
CA VAL A 131 -31.44 11.14 -25.86
C VAL A 131 -32.65 10.20 -25.75
N VAL A 132 -33.23 10.04 -24.56
CA VAL A 132 -34.51 9.31 -24.37
C VAL A 132 -35.70 10.11 -24.90
N GLY A 133 -35.74 11.42 -24.67
CA GLY A 133 -36.80 12.32 -25.13
C GLY A 133 -36.84 12.49 -26.65
N PHE A 134 -35.68 12.60 -27.30
CA PHE A 134 -35.60 12.75 -28.76
C PHE A 134 -35.89 11.45 -29.52
N GLY A 135 -35.64 10.29 -28.90
CA GLY A 135 -35.91 8.97 -29.48
C GLY A 135 -37.33 8.45 -29.25
N SER A 136 -38.13 9.14 -28.43
CA SER A 136 -39.51 8.77 -28.12
C SER A 136 -40.45 9.71 -28.86
N ARG A 137 -40.73 9.43 -30.14
CA ARG A 137 -41.91 10.02 -30.80
C ARG A 137 -43.15 9.70 -29.95
N PRO A 138 -44.13 10.62 -29.81
CA PRO A 138 -45.35 10.34 -29.06
C PRO A 138 -46.00 9.08 -29.63
N LYS A 139 -46.39 8.14 -28.77
CA LYS A 139 -47.25 7.02 -29.17
C LYS A 139 -48.58 7.61 -29.64
N GLU A 140 -48.69 7.87 -30.92
CA GLU A 140 -49.97 8.09 -31.57
C GLU A 140 -50.75 6.78 -31.52
N LYS A 141 -51.99 6.86 -31.05
CA LYS A 141 -52.91 5.72 -30.95
C LYS A 141 -53.00 5.03 -32.30
N ARG A 142 -52.60 3.76 -32.39
CA ARG A 142 -52.91 2.91 -33.55
C ARG A 142 -53.55 1.60 -33.11
N SER A 143 -54.63 1.33 -33.81
CA SER A 143 -55.71 0.37 -33.59
C SER A 143 -55.27 -1.09 -33.67
N VAL A 144 -56.08 -1.93 -33.02
CA VAL A 144 -56.10 -3.38 -33.13
C VAL A 144 -56.37 -3.77 -34.59
N LEU A 145 -55.36 -4.28 -35.29
CA LEU A 145 -55.33 -5.03 -36.57
C LEU A 145 -54.15 -4.54 -37.42
N ASP A 146 -52.97 -5.14 -37.21
CA ASP A 146 -51.99 -5.28 -38.29
C ASP A 146 -51.13 -6.53 -38.04
N PHE A 147 -51.36 -7.55 -38.87
CA PHE A 147 -50.51 -8.72 -39.04
C PHE A 147 -49.63 -8.43 -40.25
N SER A 148 -48.37 -8.09 -40.04
CA SER A 148 -47.22 -8.66 -40.77
C SER A 148 -45.91 -7.95 -40.42
N ASP A 149 -44.91 -8.82 -40.36
CA ASP A 149 -43.47 -8.69 -40.18
C ASP A 149 -42.80 -7.50 -40.91
N ASP A 150 -41.80 -6.89 -40.27
CA ASP A 150 -40.53 -6.62 -40.96
C ASP A 150 -39.41 -6.14 -39.99
N GLY A 151 -38.48 -7.05 -39.70
CA GLY A 151 -37.12 -6.85 -40.21
C GLY A 151 -36.21 -5.80 -39.55
N LYS A 152 -36.09 -5.76 -38.21
CA LYS A 152 -34.85 -5.20 -37.62
C LYS A 152 -33.74 -6.24 -37.70
N ARG A 153 -33.00 -6.23 -38.81
CA ARG A 153 -31.78 -7.02 -39.08
C ARG A 153 -30.92 -7.17 -37.82
N ALA A 154 -31.08 -8.29 -37.12
CA ALA A 154 -30.08 -8.77 -36.17
C ALA A 154 -29.04 -9.51 -36.99
N TRP A 155 -27.84 -8.92 -37.14
CA TRP A 155 -26.71 -9.63 -37.74
C TRP A 155 -26.45 -10.93 -36.95
N PRO A 156 -26.35 -12.10 -37.63
CA PRO A 156 -25.83 -13.32 -37.01
C PRO A 156 -24.43 -13.02 -36.47
N GLY A 157 -24.25 -13.08 -35.13
CA GLY A 157 -23.00 -12.71 -34.46
C GLY A 157 -23.06 -11.41 -33.63
N GLY A 158 -24.01 -10.50 -33.88
CA GLY A 158 -24.09 -9.22 -33.16
C GLY A 158 -24.41 -9.36 -31.66
N LYS A 159 -25.19 -10.38 -31.27
CA LYS A 159 -25.51 -10.68 -29.86
C LYS A 159 -24.34 -11.31 -29.10
N ALA A 160 -23.48 -12.05 -29.80
CA ALA A 160 -22.27 -12.62 -29.19
C ALA A 160 -21.22 -11.52 -28.99
N ALA A 161 -21.01 -10.67 -30.00
CA ALA A 161 -20.12 -9.51 -29.91
C ALA A 161 -20.55 -8.53 -28.80
N SER A 162 -21.86 -8.22 -28.69
CA SER A 162 -22.37 -7.32 -27.65
C SER A 162 -22.20 -7.89 -26.22
N ARG A 163 -22.26 -9.22 -26.05
CA ARG A 163 -21.95 -9.89 -24.77
C ARG A 163 -20.48 -9.75 -24.41
N VAL A 164 -19.57 -9.97 -25.36
CA VAL A 164 -18.12 -9.83 -25.14
C VAL A 164 -17.78 -8.40 -24.74
N ILE A 165 -18.29 -7.40 -25.47
CA ILE A 165 -18.10 -5.99 -25.14
C ILE A 165 -18.67 -5.68 -23.75
N GLY A 166 -19.89 -6.16 -23.45
CA GLY A 166 -20.50 -6.01 -22.14
C GLY A 166 -19.65 -6.63 -21.02
N ALA A 167 -19.12 -7.83 -21.22
CA ALA A 167 -18.24 -8.50 -20.26
C ALA A 167 -16.95 -7.70 -20.03
N ALA A 168 -16.29 -7.24 -21.10
CA ALA A 168 -15.06 -6.46 -21.01
C ALA A 168 -15.28 -5.17 -20.21
N ILE A 169 -16.34 -4.43 -20.50
CA ILE A 169 -16.69 -3.23 -19.73
C ILE A 169 -17.07 -3.59 -18.29
N GLY A 170 -17.78 -4.69 -18.07
CA GLY A 170 -18.09 -5.21 -16.73
C GLY A 170 -16.83 -5.53 -15.92
N ALA A 171 -15.82 -6.13 -16.54
CA ALA A 171 -14.52 -6.39 -15.90
C ALA A 171 -13.82 -5.09 -15.50
N VAL A 172 -13.82 -4.08 -16.37
CA VAL A 172 -13.28 -2.74 -16.05
C VAL A 172 -13.98 -2.12 -14.84
N HIS A 173 -15.32 -2.22 -14.77
CA HIS A 173 -16.09 -1.76 -13.60
C HIS A 173 -15.71 -2.50 -12.32
N GLY A 174 -15.55 -3.82 -12.41
CA GLY A 174 -15.10 -4.65 -11.28
C GLY A 174 -13.71 -4.24 -10.80
N ALA A 175 -12.77 -4.02 -11.72
CA ALA A 175 -11.41 -3.62 -11.40
C ALA A 175 -11.35 -2.27 -10.67
N VAL A 176 -12.05 -1.25 -11.18
CA VAL A 176 -12.08 0.07 -10.52
C VAL A 176 -12.74 0.00 -9.14
N ARG A 177 -13.84 -0.74 -8.99
CA ARG A 177 -14.49 -0.91 -7.66
C ARG A 177 -13.58 -1.63 -6.67
N SER A 178 -12.86 -2.65 -7.14
CA SER A 178 -11.91 -3.39 -6.33
C SER A 178 -10.75 -2.49 -5.89
N LEU A 179 -10.21 -1.68 -6.79
CA LEU A 179 -9.19 -0.67 -6.48
C LEU A 179 -9.62 0.29 -5.38
N LEU A 180 -10.85 0.82 -5.49
CA LEU A 180 -11.41 1.73 -4.49
C LEU A 180 -11.68 1.03 -3.15
N LEU A 181 -12.07 -0.24 -3.18
CA LEU A 181 -12.18 -1.06 -1.96
C LEU A 181 -10.82 -1.20 -1.28
N ILE A 182 -9.76 -1.55 -2.02
CA ILE A 182 -8.41 -1.66 -1.46
C ILE A 182 -7.93 -0.33 -0.88
N ALA A 183 -8.16 0.79 -1.58
CA ALA A 183 -7.84 2.12 -1.06
C ALA A 183 -8.61 2.44 0.24
N ALA A 184 -9.88 2.05 0.34
CA ALA A 184 -10.68 2.23 1.55
C ALA A 184 -10.20 1.34 2.71
N LEU A 185 -9.83 0.08 2.42
CA LEU A 185 -9.22 -0.83 3.39
C LEU A 185 -7.88 -0.29 3.90
N PHE A 186 -7.05 0.28 3.03
CA PHE A 186 -5.79 0.93 3.40
C PHE A 186 -5.99 2.09 4.37
N VAL A 187 -6.94 2.98 4.09
CA VAL A 187 -7.32 4.07 5.00
C VAL A 187 -7.80 3.51 6.33
N TYR A 188 -8.63 2.47 6.32
CA TYR A 188 -9.15 1.84 7.53
C TYR A 188 -8.05 1.24 8.41
N ILE A 189 -7.16 0.41 7.85
CA ILE A 189 -6.12 -0.26 8.64
C ILE A 189 -5.05 0.69 9.18
N THR A 190 -4.92 1.88 8.58
CA THR A 190 -4.03 2.94 9.04
C THR A 190 -4.60 3.66 10.26
N LEU A 191 -5.92 3.94 10.25
CA LEU A 191 -6.60 4.61 11.37
C LEU A 191 -6.88 3.70 12.55
N ALA A 192 -7.12 2.41 12.27
CA ALA A 192 -7.47 1.41 13.26
C ALA A 192 -6.54 0.19 13.16
N PRO A 193 -5.24 0.33 13.51
CA PRO A 193 -4.28 -0.77 13.41
C PRO A 193 -4.66 -1.98 14.28
N ASN A 194 -5.36 -1.75 15.40
CA ASN A 194 -5.89 -2.79 16.30
C ASN A 194 -7.41 -2.98 16.12
N GLY A 195 -7.97 -2.48 15.01
CA GLY A 195 -9.39 -2.58 14.70
C GLY A 195 -9.83 -4.00 14.32
N PRO A 196 -11.15 -4.26 14.32
CA PRO A 196 -11.66 -5.54 13.88
C PRO A 196 -11.23 -5.83 12.43
N PHE A 197 -10.85 -7.08 12.16
CA PHE A 197 -10.43 -7.57 10.84
C PHE A 197 -9.14 -6.93 10.27
N THR A 198 -8.46 -6.03 10.98
CA THR A 198 -7.22 -5.41 10.49
C THR A 198 -6.12 -6.44 10.22
N GLU A 199 -5.96 -7.42 11.13
CA GLU A 199 -4.99 -8.50 10.95
C GLU A 199 -5.29 -9.35 9.71
N VAL A 200 -6.58 -9.67 9.51
CA VAL A 200 -7.06 -10.44 8.35
C VAL A 200 -6.82 -9.70 7.02
N VAL A 201 -6.95 -8.37 7.02
CA VAL A 201 -6.68 -7.55 5.84
C VAL A 201 -5.18 -7.47 5.56
N ARG A 202 -4.36 -7.29 6.61
CA ARG A 202 -2.89 -7.21 6.49
C ARG A 202 -2.25 -8.52 6.04
N SER A 203 -2.81 -9.65 6.46
CA SER A 203 -2.31 -10.98 6.07
C SER A 203 -2.75 -11.42 4.68
N SER A 204 -3.52 -10.61 3.93
CA SER A 204 -3.99 -10.99 2.61
C SER A 204 -3.00 -10.61 1.52
N ASP A 205 -2.63 -11.59 0.69
CA ASP A 205 -1.72 -11.40 -0.44
C ASP A 205 -2.32 -10.45 -1.49
N VAL A 206 -3.63 -10.58 -1.74
CA VAL A 206 -4.39 -9.70 -2.64
C VAL A 206 -4.32 -8.24 -2.20
N TYR A 207 -4.46 -8.00 -0.90
CA TYR A 207 -4.35 -6.64 -0.37
C TYR A 207 -2.92 -6.12 -0.48
N SER A 208 -1.93 -6.94 -0.14
CA SER A 208 -0.52 -6.57 -0.18
C SER A 208 -0.06 -6.22 -1.59
N GLU A 209 -0.38 -7.05 -2.59
CA GLU A 209 -0.02 -6.80 -3.99
C GLU A 209 -0.84 -5.66 -4.62
N ALA A 210 -2.14 -5.55 -4.32
CA ALA A 210 -2.93 -4.42 -4.80
C ALA A 210 -2.48 -3.09 -4.18
N SER A 211 -2.06 -3.12 -2.92
CA SER A 211 -1.49 -1.95 -2.26
C SER A 211 -0.19 -1.55 -2.93
N SER A 212 0.76 -2.46 -3.19
CA SER A 212 2.01 -2.13 -3.88
C SER A 212 1.81 -1.53 -5.28
N GLY A 213 0.82 -2.01 -6.05
CA GLY A 213 0.44 -1.42 -7.35
C GLY A 213 -0.27 -0.06 -7.25
N LEU A 214 -1.10 0.17 -6.22
CA LEU A 214 -1.70 1.48 -5.91
C LEU A 214 -0.65 2.52 -5.49
N LEU A 215 0.43 2.03 -4.90
CA LEU A 215 1.56 2.83 -4.47
C LEU A 215 2.36 3.33 -5.68
N GLU A 216 2.51 2.58 -6.77
CA GLU A 216 3.38 2.93 -7.90
C GLU A 216 3.30 4.40 -8.41
N PRO A 217 2.13 5.04 -8.60
CA PRO A 217 2.05 6.43 -9.09
C PRO A 217 2.29 7.50 -8.03
N VAL A 218 2.24 7.14 -6.74
CA VAL A 218 2.25 8.07 -5.59
C VAL A 218 3.44 7.81 -4.71
N ALA A 219 3.71 6.56 -4.34
CA ALA A 219 5.02 6.12 -3.87
C ALA A 219 6.11 6.46 -4.89
N GLY A 220 5.88 6.28 -6.19
CA GLY A 220 6.83 6.72 -7.22
C GLY A 220 7.04 8.23 -7.34
N GLN A 221 6.30 9.08 -6.60
CA GLN A 221 6.52 10.53 -6.50
C GLN A 221 6.71 11.05 -5.06
N LEU A 222 6.38 10.26 -4.02
CA LEU A 222 6.47 10.67 -2.60
C LEU A 222 7.40 9.77 -1.76
N LEU A 223 7.55 8.49 -2.11
CA LEU A 223 8.71 7.67 -1.68
C LEU A 223 9.93 7.96 -2.57
N ALA A 224 9.68 8.52 -3.76
CA ALA A 224 10.63 9.09 -4.70
C ALA A 224 11.04 10.55 -4.40
N ASP A 225 10.64 11.09 -3.24
CA ASP A 225 11.14 12.40 -2.78
C ASP A 225 11.77 12.28 -1.38
N ARG A 226 11.46 11.24 -0.58
CA ARG A 226 11.95 11.00 0.79
C ARG A 226 11.81 9.53 1.23
N GLY A 227 12.56 8.61 0.67
CA GLY A 227 12.80 7.37 1.42
C GLY A 227 13.66 7.66 2.66
N PRO A 228 13.62 6.80 3.71
CA PRO A 228 14.29 7.05 4.99
C PRO A 228 15.81 6.82 4.87
N VAL A 229 16.45 7.68 4.09
CA VAL A 229 17.88 7.75 3.89
C VAL A 229 18.31 9.12 4.37
N LEU A 230 19.33 9.15 5.24
CA LEU A 230 19.87 10.43 5.70
C LEU A 230 20.57 11.09 4.52
N THR A 231 20.29 12.35 4.22
CA THR A 231 20.85 13.02 3.02
C THR A 231 22.39 13.11 3.02
N GLU A 232 22.99 13.18 1.82
CA GLU A 232 24.45 13.16 1.54
C GLU A 232 25.29 14.20 2.33
N ALA A 233 24.69 15.33 2.75
CA ALA A 233 25.41 16.45 3.34
C ALA A 233 26.02 16.20 4.74
N VAL A 234 25.77 15.04 5.36
CA VAL A 234 26.23 14.72 6.73
C VAL A 234 26.72 13.28 6.88
N GLY A 235 27.12 12.61 5.78
CA GLY A 235 27.49 11.20 5.78
C GLY A 235 28.76 10.85 6.56
N ASP A 236 29.82 11.62 6.38
CA ASP A 236 31.14 11.30 6.93
C ASP A 236 31.21 11.29 8.46
N GLU A 237 30.34 12.04 9.15
CA GLU A 237 30.33 12.13 10.62
C GLU A 237 29.53 10.99 11.27
N LEU A 238 28.36 10.66 10.72
CA LEU A 238 27.57 9.50 11.15
C LEU A 238 28.34 8.20 10.95
N GLN A 239 28.98 8.06 9.79
CA GLN A 239 29.72 6.86 9.42
C GLN A 239 30.90 6.60 10.37
N ARG A 240 31.57 7.66 10.84
CA ARG A 240 32.64 7.58 11.85
C ARG A 240 32.13 7.16 13.23
N ILE A 241 30.89 7.54 13.58
CA ILE A 241 30.22 7.13 14.82
C ILE A 241 29.82 5.65 14.75
N ILE A 242 29.32 5.17 13.61
CA ILE A 242 28.83 3.79 13.44
C ILE A 242 29.97 2.77 13.39
N GLN A 243 31.02 3.02 12.59
CA GLN A 243 32.08 2.01 12.32
C GLN A 243 32.94 1.61 13.52
N ARG A 244 32.95 2.37 14.63
CA ARG A 244 33.95 2.18 15.70
C ARG A 244 33.40 1.84 17.08
N LYS A 245 32.08 1.87 17.30
CA LYS A 245 31.53 1.87 18.68
C LYS A 245 30.50 0.78 19.00
N TYR A 246 29.69 0.32 18.05
CA TYR A 246 28.48 -0.46 18.41
C TYR A 246 28.62 -1.98 18.43
N GLU A 247 29.52 -2.57 17.64
CA GLU A 247 29.66 -4.04 17.62
C GLU A 247 30.14 -4.62 18.96
N ILE A 248 30.94 -3.87 19.71
CA ILE A 248 31.46 -4.28 21.02
C ILE A 248 30.46 -3.89 22.14
N ALA A 249 29.84 -2.71 22.05
CA ALA A 249 28.95 -2.20 23.09
C ALA A 249 27.62 -2.98 23.20
N ASP A 250 27.09 -3.49 22.09
CA ASP A 250 25.80 -4.19 22.04
C ASP A 250 25.91 -5.72 22.21
N TYR A 251 27.08 -6.23 22.59
CA TYR A 251 27.24 -7.67 22.85
C TYR A 251 26.53 -8.12 24.13
N ALA A 252 26.34 -7.19 25.09
CA ALA A 252 25.54 -7.44 26.27
C ALA A 252 24.05 -7.39 25.92
N ILE A 253 23.45 -8.55 25.69
CA ILE A 253 22.03 -8.69 25.33
C ILE A 253 21.16 -8.55 26.59
N PRO A 254 20.27 -7.54 26.69
CA PRO A 254 19.33 -7.44 27.80
C PRO A 254 18.33 -8.60 27.81
N ASP A 255 18.02 -9.14 29.00
CA ASP A 255 17.14 -10.32 29.15
C ASP A 255 15.76 -10.12 28.51
N ASN A 256 15.18 -8.91 28.62
CA ASN A 256 13.88 -8.59 28.04
C ASN A 256 13.86 -8.64 26.51
N ILE A 257 14.97 -8.29 25.85
CA ILE A 257 15.10 -8.39 24.38
C ILE A 257 15.29 -9.86 23.99
N ALA A 258 16.08 -10.61 24.76
CA ALA A 258 16.30 -12.03 24.52
C ALA A 258 15.00 -12.86 24.69
N ASP A 259 14.21 -12.57 25.71
CA ASP A 259 12.91 -13.21 25.93
C ASP A 259 11.91 -12.89 24.82
N ALA A 260 11.88 -11.64 24.36
CA ALA A 260 11.05 -11.24 23.22
C ALA A 260 11.47 -11.99 21.96
N ALA A 261 12.76 -12.07 21.66
CA ALA A 261 13.27 -12.79 20.51
C ALA A 261 12.91 -14.29 20.58
N ARG A 262 13.14 -14.95 21.72
CA ARG A 262 12.72 -16.34 21.95
C ARG A 262 11.22 -16.56 21.73
N THR A 263 10.39 -15.62 22.19
CA THR A 263 8.94 -15.67 22.01
C THR A 263 8.55 -15.55 20.54
N VAL A 264 9.18 -14.64 19.82
CA VAL A 264 8.95 -14.41 18.38
C VAL A 264 9.35 -15.63 17.56
N THR A 265 10.44 -16.30 17.93
CA THR A 265 10.98 -17.44 17.18
C THR A 265 10.52 -18.80 17.70
N LYS A 266 9.56 -18.86 18.63
CA LYS A 266 9.20 -20.11 19.33
C LYS A 266 8.76 -21.25 18.38
N ASP A 267 8.12 -20.90 17.27
CA ASP A 267 7.57 -21.84 16.28
C ASP A 267 8.49 -21.99 15.05
N ALA A 268 9.65 -21.32 15.05
CA ALA A 268 10.58 -21.31 13.91
C ALA A 268 11.62 -22.43 14.05
N SER A 269 11.71 -23.29 13.03
CA SER A 269 12.54 -24.49 13.03
C SER A 269 13.89 -24.34 12.34
N THR A 270 14.06 -23.30 11.51
CA THR A 270 15.29 -23.04 10.73
C THR A 270 15.81 -21.64 11.02
N ASP A 271 17.11 -21.41 10.77
CA ASP A 271 17.71 -20.09 10.98
C ASP A 271 17.08 -19.02 10.09
N GLU A 272 16.69 -19.38 8.86
CA GLU A 272 15.95 -18.49 7.95
C GLU A 272 14.56 -18.15 8.50
N THR A 273 13.79 -19.12 8.99
CA THR A 273 12.45 -18.85 9.55
C THR A 273 12.54 -18.02 10.83
N LYS A 274 13.57 -18.22 11.66
CA LYS A 274 13.84 -17.35 12.82
C LYS A 274 14.16 -15.93 12.39
N ALA A 275 15.06 -15.76 11.41
CA ALA A 275 15.47 -14.47 10.89
C ALA A 275 14.27 -13.71 10.30
N ARG A 276 13.44 -14.38 9.50
CA ARG A 276 12.23 -13.80 8.90
C ARG A 276 11.19 -13.41 9.96
N ALA A 277 11.01 -14.22 11.01
CA ALA A 277 10.11 -13.91 12.11
C ALA A 277 10.55 -12.65 12.88
N LEU A 278 11.85 -12.52 13.16
CA LEU A 278 12.41 -11.32 13.80
C LEU A 278 12.29 -10.09 12.90
N TYR A 279 12.60 -10.23 11.61
CA TYR A 279 12.46 -9.17 10.61
C TYR A 279 11.04 -8.62 10.57
N GLY A 280 10.04 -9.51 10.45
CA GLY A 280 8.63 -9.12 10.44
C GLY A 280 8.18 -8.52 11.77
N TRP A 281 8.65 -9.05 12.91
CA TRP A 281 8.30 -8.51 14.21
C TRP A 281 8.85 -7.09 14.41
N ILE A 282 10.10 -6.83 14.01
CA ILE A 282 10.72 -5.50 14.13
C ILE A 282 10.08 -4.52 13.16
N GLY A 283 9.94 -4.89 11.88
CA GLY A 283 9.33 -4.05 10.85
C GLY A 283 7.88 -3.64 11.13
N THR A 284 7.19 -4.37 12.01
CA THR A 284 5.81 -4.05 12.42
C THR A 284 5.70 -3.33 13.76
N ARG A 285 6.78 -3.26 14.55
CA ARG A 285 6.73 -2.79 15.95
C ARG A 285 7.71 -1.67 16.28
N ILE A 286 8.60 -1.31 15.35
CA ILE A 286 9.50 -0.17 15.50
C ILE A 286 9.13 0.85 14.43
N ALA A 287 8.69 2.03 14.86
CA ALA A 287 8.41 3.15 13.98
C ALA A 287 9.69 3.94 13.69
N TYR A 288 9.79 4.53 12.50
CA TYR A 288 10.93 5.35 12.12
C TYR A 288 10.89 6.70 12.86
N ASP A 289 12.00 7.08 13.50
CA ASP A 289 12.13 8.34 14.23
C ASP A 289 12.53 9.49 13.30
N TRP A 290 11.54 10.08 12.63
CA TRP A 290 11.72 11.21 11.72
C TRP A 290 12.22 12.48 12.42
N ASP A 291 11.92 12.65 13.70
CA ASP A 291 12.41 13.81 14.47
C ASP A 291 13.90 13.68 14.75
N LYS A 292 14.38 12.48 15.09
CA LYS A 292 15.81 12.18 15.23
C LYS A 292 16.53 12.35 13.89
N ALA A 293 15.96 11.82 12.79
CA ALA A 293 16.53 12.00 11.46
C ALA A 293 16.65 13.49 11.09
N ARG A 294 15.57 14.26 11.24
CA ARG A 294 15.55 15.70 10.94
C ARG A 294 16.49 16.51 11.84
N ASN A 295 16.57 16.22 13.13
CA ASN A 295 17.52 16.88 14.03
C ASN A 295 18.97 16.65 13.59
N TYR A 296 19.27 15.46 13.06
CA TYR A 296 20.57 15.17 12.51
C TYR A 296 20.80 15.92 11.19
N GLU A 297 19.88 15.84 10.24
CA GLU A 297 20.00 16.46 8.91
C GLU A 297 20.04 17.99 8.95
N GLU A 298 19.15 18.62 9.72
CA GLU A 298 19.00 20.08 9.73
C GLU A 298 19.94 20.77 10.72
N ARG A 299 20.38 20.07 11.77
CA ARG A 299 21.11 20.67 12.91
C ARG A 299 22.41 19.98 13.26
N GLY A 300 22.76 18.86 12.62
CA GLY A 300 23.93 18.05 12.95
C GLY A 300 23.87 17.40 14.34
N GLN A 301 22.67 17.31 14.94
CA GLN A 301 22.52 16.83 16.32
C GLN A 301 22.22 15.33 16.34
N TRP A 302 23.26 14.51 16.49
CA TRP A 302 23.09 13.06 16.67
C TRP A 302 22.69 12.72 18.10
N LYS A 303 21.48 12.15 18.27
CA LYS A 303 21.03 11.61 19.55
C LYS A 303 21.30 10.11 19.59
N GLU A 304 22.32 9.73 20.35
CA GLU A 304 22.66 8.32 20.54
C GLU A 304 21.49 7.53 21.15
N GLN A 305 21.28 6.30 20.68
CA GLN A 305 20.23 5.42 21.19
C GLN A 305 20.72 3.97 21.22
N THR A 306 20.44 3.28 22.31
CA THR A 306 20.78 1.86 22.50
C THR A 306 19.66 0.93 22.00
N PRO A 307 19.96 -0.34 21.68
CA PRO A 307 18.93 -1.33 21.36
C PRO A 307 17.85 -1.46 22.44
N ALA A 308 18.24 -1.32 23.73
CA ALA A 308 17.31 -1.32 24.86
C ALA A 308 16.33 -0.15 24.80
N GLU A 309 16.82 1.05 24.45
CA GLU A 309 15.98 2.22 24.25
C GLU A 309 15.08 2.04 23.03
N THR A 310 15.59 1.60 21.87
CA THR A 310 14.77 1.31 20.67
C THR A 310 13.67 0.32 20.97
N PHE A 311 13.99 -0.77 21.69
CA PHE A 311 13.01 -1.77 22.10
C PHE A 311 11.96 -1.21 23.07
N LYS A 312 12.35 -0.29 23.96
CA LYS A 312 11.45 0.33 24.92
C LYS A 312 10.55 1.39 24.29
N THR A 313 11.13 2.29 23.50
CA THR A 313 10.44 3.44 22.88
C THR A 313 9.65 3.05 21.65
N ARG A 314 10.02 1.93 21.00
CA ARG A 314 9.46 1.51 19.71
C ARG A 314 9.71 2.51 18.59
N LEU A 315 10.77 3.30 18.72
CA LEU A 315 11.17 4.36 17.80
C LEU A 315 12.66 4.29 17.53
N GLY A 316 13.09 4.48 16.29
CA GLY A 316 14.51 4.58 15.93
C GLY A 316 14.72 4.85 14.44
N VAL A 317 15.93 5.28 14.06
CA VAL A 317 16.35 5.41 12.64
C VAL A 317 17.05 4.11 12.17
N CYS A 318 17.48 4.05 10.91
CA CYS A 318 18.01 2.83 10.27
C CYS A 318 19.05 2.08 11.12
N ILE A 319 20.04 2.78 11.69
CA ILE A 319 21.05 2.16 12.54
C ILE A 319 20.49 1.63 13.88
N ASP A 320 19.51 2.32 14.47
CA ASP A 320 18.90 1.87 15.74
C ASP A 320 18.10 0.58 15.52
N VAL A 321 17.40 0.49 14.38
CA VAL A 321 16.64 -0.68 13.95
C VAL A 321 17.59 -1.84 13.63
N ALA A 322 18.64 -1.60 12.85
CA ALA A 322 19.61 -2.62 12.46
C ALA A 322 20.35 -3.20 13.69
N ARG A 323 20.67 -2.35 14.67
CA ARG A 323 21.29 -2.79 15.94
C ARG A 323 20.32 -3.59 16.79
N LEU A 324 19.05 -3.19 16.89
CA LEU A 324 18.03 -3.97 17.61
C LEU A 324 17.83 -5.35 16.97
N TYR A 325 17.74 -5.43 15.64
CA TYR A 325 17.67 -6.70 14.92
C TYR A 325 18.86 -7.58 15.24
N ALA A 326 20.08 -7.04 15.16
CA ALA A 326 21.29 -7.81 15.47
C ALA A 326 21.29 -8.37 16.90
N VAL A 327 20.87 -7.59 17.91
CA VAL A 327 20.75 -8.05 19.30
C VAL A 327 19.72 -9.16 19.45
N MET A 328 18.53 -9.00 18.85
CA MET A 328 17.48 -10.02 18.89
C MET A 328 17.93 -11.31 18.19
N ALA A 329 18.53 -11.22 17.01
CA ALA A 329 19.00 -12.35 16.24
C ALA A 329 20.13 -13.13 16.97
N ARG A 330 21.11 -12.43 17.55
CA ARG A 330 22.16 -13.06 18.37
C ARG A 330 21.58 -13.82 19.56
N SER A 331 20.53 -13.29 20.20
CA SER A 331 19.92 -13.89 21.38
C SER A 331 19.22 -15.24 21.12
N VAL A 332 18.92 -15.54 19.85
CA VAL A 332 18.32 -16.81 19.41
C VAL A 332 19.30 -17.67 18.59
N GLY A 333 20.60 -17.34 18.65
CA GLY A 333 21.68 -18.12 18.07
C GLY A 333 21.95 -17.86 16.58
N LEU A 334 21.38 -16.80 15.99
CA LEU A 334 21.67 -16.44 14.61
C LEU A 334 22.99 -15.68 14.53
N GLU A 335 23.79 -16.01 13.52
CA GLU A 335 24.96 -15.21 13.16
C GLU A 335 24.52 -14.04 12.27
N VAL A 336 24.76 -12.82 12.74
CA VAL A 336 24.25 -11.59 12.14
C VAL A 336 25.28 -10.47 12.26
N ARG A 337 25.38 -9.67 11.21
CA ARG A 337 26.16 -8.44 11.19
C ARG A 337 25.28 -7.24 10.84
N VAL A 338 25.66 -6.08 11.35
CA VAL A 338 25.14 -4.80 10.89
C VAL A 338 26.02 -4.37 9.73
N VAL A 339 25.41 -3.96 8.63
CA VAL A 339 26.12 -3.44 7.46
C VAL A 339 25.76 -1.97 7.34
N THR A 340 26.75 -1.13 7.11
CA THR A 340 26.57 0.27 6.77
C THR A 340 26.93 0.50 5.33
N GLY A 341 26.33 1.53 4.75
CA GLY A 341 26.70 1.98 3.43
C GLY A 341 25.71 3.00 2.94
N GLU A 342 25.43 2.92 1.65
CA GLU A 342 24.59 3.87 0.95
C GLU A 342 23.26 3.19 0.59
N GLY A 343 22.16 3.81 1.01
CA GLY A 343 20.79 3.43 0.66
C GLY A 343 20.30 4.27 -0.51
N ILE A 344 19.89 3.66 -1.61
CA ILE A 344 19.31 4.32 -2.78
C ILE A 344 17.82 4.06 -2.80
N THR A 345 17.04 5.13 -2.77
CA THR A 345 15.58 5.09 -2.83
C THR A 345 15.10 5.03 -4.29
N GLY A 346 13.82 4.74 -4.52
CA GLY A 346 13.29 4.45 -5.88
C GLY A 346 13.39 5.61 -6.90
N ASP A 347 13.69 6.82 -6.44
CA ASP A 347 14.01 8.04 -7.20
C ASP A 347 15.48 8.24 -7.55
N GLY A 348 16.36 7.39 -7.02
CA GLY A 348 17.80 7.59 -7.11
C GLY A 348 18.37 8.55 -6.06
N THR A 349 17.58 9.01 -5.08
CA THR A 349 18.13 9.71 -3.92
C THR A 349 18.94 8.72 -3.09
N SER A 350 20.10 9.19 -2.65
CA SER A 350 21.11 8.34 -2.04
C SER A 350 21.66 8.98 -0.78
N GLY A 351 22.12 8.14 0.14
CA GLY A 351 22.74 8.62 1.37
C GLY A 351 22.96 7.52 2.41
N PRO A 352 23.58 7.88 3.55
CA PRO A 352 23.92 6.93 4.60
C PRO A 352 22.75 6.07 5.08
N HIS A 353 22.99 4.78 5.13
CA HIS A 353 22.02 3.77 5.55
C HIS A 353 22.69 2.62 6.31
N ALA A 354 21.87 1.88 7.05
CA ALA A 354 22.31 0.72 7.81
C ALA A 354 21.24 -0.38 7.78
N TRP A 355 21.67 -1.61 7.54
CA TRP A 355 20.83 -2.81 7.45
C TRP A 355 21.54 -4.01 8.09
N ASN A 356 21.00 -5.21 7.89
CA ASN A 356 21.59 -6.43 8.42
C ASN A 356 21.86 -7.47 7.34
N GLU A 357 22.81 -8.35 7.65
CA GLU A 357 22.95 -9.63 6.97
C GLU A 357 22.97 -10.74 8.00
N VAL A 358 22.25 -11.81 7.71
CA VAL A 358 22.16 -13.01 8.55
C VAL A 358 22.77 -14.20 7.81
N ARG A 359 23.59 -14.98 8.51
CA ARG A 359 24.18 -16.20 7.94
C ARG A 359 23.21 -17.37 8.13
N ILE A 360 22.69 -17.90 7.03
CA ILE A 360 21.78 -19.05 7.02
C ILE A 360 22.36 -20.21 6.22
N ALA A 361 21.76 -21.39 6.34
CA ALA A 361 22.12 -22.54 5.50
C ALA A 361 21.61 -22.34 4.06
N GLY A 362 22.53 -22.37 3.10
CA GLY A 362 22.22 -22.35 1.67
C GLY A 362 21.66 -23.68 1.18
N THR A 363 21.12 -23.68 -0.04
CA THR A 363 20.50 -24.87 -0.67
C THR A 363 21.49 -26.00 -0.93
N ASP A 364 22.79 -25.71 -0.99
CA ASP A 364 23.89 -26.67 -1.11
C ASP A 364 24.50 -27.08 0.26
N GLY A 365 23.87 -26.66 1.36
CA GLY A 365 24.33 -26.91 2.73
C GLY A 365 25.48 -26.01 3.20
N LYS A 366 25.96 -25.07 2.37
CA LYS A 366 26.98 -24.09 2.77
C LYS A 366 26.35 -22.85 3.37
N PRO A 367 26.99 -22.21 4.36
CA PRO A 367 26.48 -20.97 4.91
C PRO A 367 26.50 -19.85 3.86
N VAL A 368 25.41 -19.10 3.76
CA VAL A 368 25.26 -17.92 2.90
C VAL A 368 24.83 -16.72 3.74
N TRP A 369 25.36 -15.54 3.43
CA TRP A 369 24.90 -14.30 4.01
C TRP A 369 23.69 -13.80 3.23
N VAL A 370 22.58 -13.61 3.95
CA VAL A 370 21.33 -13.12 3.39
C VAL A 370 21.08 -11.71 3.91
N PRO A 371 20.96 -10.72 3.00
CA PRO A 371 20.65 -9.36 3.39
C PRO A 371 19.18 -9.19 3.77
N LEU A 372 18.94 -8.29 4.72
CA LEU A 372 17.60 -7.84 5.07
C LEU A 372 17.63 -6.41 5.64
N ASP A 373 16.56 -5.66 5.40
CA ASP A 373 16.36 -4.34 6.00
C ASP A 373 15.00 -4.20 6.67
N ALA A 374 14.99 -4.34 8.00
CA ALA A 374 13.78 -4.19 8.81
C ALA A 374 13.26 -2.74 8.87
N THR A 375 14.08 -1.75 8.53
CA THR A 375 13.68 -0.33 8.45
C THR A 375 12.72 -0.12 7.28
N TRP A 376 13.02 -0.77 6.14
CA TRP A 376 12.21 -0.65 4.93
C TRP A 376 11.09 -1.68 4.84
N ALA A 377 10.95 -2.59 5.82
CA ALA A 377 9.93 -3.63 5.82
C ALA A 377 8.47 -3.12 5.66
N ILE A 378 8.21 -1.85 6.00
CA ILE A 378 6.89 -1.23 5.78
C ILE A 378 6.62 -0.90 4.29
N SER A 379 7.66 -0.78 3.47
CA SER A 379 7.56 -0.47 2.03
C SER A 379 7.56 -1.71 1.13
N GLY A 380 7.81 -2.91 1.68
CA GLY A 380 7.81 -4.16 0.95
C GLY A 380 8.56 -5.29 1.66
N ASP A 381 8.71 -6.44 1.00
CA ASP A 381 9.58 -7.50 1.50
C ASP A 381 11.04 -7.21 1.14
N TRP A 382 11.78 -6.70 2.12
CA TRP A 382 13.21 -6.45 2.06
C TRP A 382 14.04 -7.57 2.66
N PHE A 383 13.46 -8.76 2.87
CA PHE A 383 14.21 -9.95 3.25
C PHE A 383 14.70 -10.71 2.00
N ASN A 384 15.99 -10.63 1.72
CA ASN A 384 16.65 -11.26 0.58
C ASN A 384 16.05 -11.00 -0.83
N PRO A 385 15.60 -9.78 -1.19
CA PRO A 385 15.08 -9.54 -2.52
C PRO A 385 16.21 -9.65 -3.57
N PRO A 386 15.91 -10.13 -4.79
CA PRO A 386 16.91 -10.40 -5.84
C PRO A 386 17.70 -9.17 -6.30
N ALA A 387 17.21 -7.95 -6.03
CA ALA A 387 17.84 -6.69 -6.41
C ALA A 387 18.35 -5.88 -5.19
N PHE A 388 18.55 -6.51 -4.02
CA PHE A 388 18.95 -5.80 -2.79
C PHE A 388 20.19 -4.90 -2.98
N ALA A 389 21.23 -5.43 -3.63
CA ALA A 389 22.49 -4.72 -3.86
C ALA A 389 22.40 -3.52 -4.82
N GLN A 390 21.28 -3.33 -5.53
CA GLN A 390 21.06 -2.13 -6.36
C GLN A 390 20.64 -0.92 -5.53
N THR A 391 20.13 -1.16 -4.32
CA THR A 391 19.61 -0.12 -3.42
C THR A 391 20.38 -0.04 -2.10
N HIS A 392 21.22 -1.02 -1.79
CA HIS A 392 22.01 -1.08 -0.55
C HIS A 392 23.45 -1.38 -0.93
N ILE A 393 24.24 -0.32 -1.10
CA ILE A 393 25.64 -0.39 -1.50
C ILE A 393 26.49 -0.38 -0.22
N PRO A 394 27.10 -1.50 0.18
CA PRO A 394 27.90 -1.54 1.39
C PRO A 394 29.16 -0.68 1.26
N ASP A 395 29.58 -0.09 2.38
CA ASP A 395 30.88 0.55 2.48
C ASP A 395 32.01 -0.48 2.25
N ILE A 396 33.07 -0.07 1.54
CA ILE A 396 34.25 -0.89 1.24
C ILE A 396 35.26 -0.85 2.38
#